data_AF-A0A813HUX4-F1
#
_entry.id   AF-A0A813HUX4-F1
#
_cell.length_a   1.000
_cell.length_b   1.000
_cell.length_c   1.000
_cell.angle_alpha   90.00
_cell.angle_beta   90.00
_cell.angle_gamma   90.00
#
_symmetry.space_group_name_H-M   'P 1'
#
loop_
_entity.id
_entity.type
_entity.pdbx_description
1 polymer ?
#
loop_
_entity_poly.entity_id
_entity_poly.type
_entity_poly.pdbx_seq_one_letter_code
_entity_poly.pdbx_strand_id
1 'polypeptide(L)'
;MECVAQEGSLQGKQKMTQEELTAYLAAIQPPSSVMPEQRAPTPDMDNYIAQNLGFFENLQSSYASLKAQISAVEAEVETKTAGCAEVEVVFDDKCCFWKTEVENAKSNHLNCRTETGTLYPERSTVRL
;
A
#
# COMPACT_ATOMS: atom_id res chain seq x y z
N MET A 1 -8.98 9.70 -6.49
CA MET A 1 -9.27 9.43 -5.07
C MET A 1 -9.22 7.94 -4.72
N GLU A 2 -9.49 7.01 -5.64
CA GLU A 2 -9.40 5.56 -5.36
C GLU A 2 -7.98 5.08 -5.03
N CYS A 3 -6.94 5.63 -5.66
CA CYS A 3 -5.55 5.22 -5.39
C CYS A 3 -5.10 5.46 -3.94
N VAL A 4 -5.32 6.66 -3.39
CA VAL A 4 -4.98 6.99 -2.00
C VAL A 4 -5.69 6.06 -1.00
N ALA A 5 -6.95 5.73 -1.26
CA ALA A 5 -7.72 4.81 -0.40
C ALA A 5 -7.19 3.37 -0.48
N GLN A 6 -6.80 2.91 -1.67
CA GLN A 6 -6.23 1.57 -1.88
C GLN A 6 -4.85 1.44 -1.26
N GLU A 7 -3.96 2.42 -1.44
CA GLU A 7 -2.64 2.45 -0.80
C GLU A 7 -2.76 2.49 0.73
N GLY A 8 -3.63 3.34 1.27
CA GLY A 8 -3.88 3.38 2.72
C GLY A 8 -4.41 2.06 3.29
N SER A 9 -5.28 1.37 2.56
CA SER A 9 -5.76 0.03 2.96
C SER A 9 -4.64 -1.00 2.97
N LEU A 10 -3.76 -1.00 1.96
CA LEU A 10 -2.64 -1.94 1.86
C LEU A 10 -1.56 -1.68 2.91
N GLN A 11 -1.23 -0.40 3.16
CA GLN A 11 -0.36 -0.02 4.28
C GLN A 11 -0.95 -0.45 5.63
N GLY A 12 -2.27 -0.35 5.80
CA GLY A 12 -2.98 -0.88 6.97
C GLY A 12 -2.79 -2.39 7.14
N LYS A 13 -2.94 -3.17 6.06
CA LYS A 13 -2.69 -4.62 6.06
C LYS A 13 -1.24 -4.97 6.36
N GLN A 14 -0.28 -4.22 5.81
CA GLN A 14 1.14 -4.42 6.10
C GLN A 14 1.42 -4.20 7.60
N LYS A 15 0.86 -3.13 8.18
CA LYS A 15 1.02 -2.85 9.60
C LYS A 15 0.41 -3.97 10.46
N MET A 16 -0.80 -4.41 10.15
CA MET A 16 -1.45 -5.51 10.88
C MET A 16 -0.65 -6.81 10.82
N THR A 17 -0.17 -7.20 9.65
CA THR A 17 0.63 -8.43 9.49
C THR A 17 1.97 -8.35 10.24
N GLN A 18 2.58 -7.16 10.30
CA GLN A 18 3.78 -6.93 11.11
C GLN A 18 3.49 -6.99 12.62
N GLU A 19 2.34 -6.47 13.05
CA GLU A 19 1.87 -6.57 14.44
C GLU A 19 1.57 -8.02 14.81
N GLU A 20 0.97 -8.81 13.92
CA GLU A 20 0.75 -10.25 14.11
C GLU A 20 2.05 -11.02 14.27
N LEU A 21 3.07 -10.75 13.44
CA LEU A 21 4.38 -11.36 13.62
C LEU A 21 5.02 -10.95 14.96
N THR A 22 4.91 -9.69 15.35
CA THR A 22 5.45 -9.19 16.62
C THR A 22 4.76 -9.87 17.81
N ALA A 23 3.43 -9.97 17.77
CA ALA A 23 2.64 -10.65 18.78
C ALA A 23 2.96 -12.15 18.84
N TYR A 24 3.10 -12.78 17.67
CA TYR A 24 3.54 -14.17 17.56
C TYR A 24 4.89 -14.36 18.27
N LEU A 25 5.90 -13.56 17.90
CA LEU A 25 7.24 -13.64 18.49
C LEU A 25 7.24 -13.41 20.02
N ALA A 26 6.41 -12.50 20.51
CA ALA A 26 6.27 -12.22 21.94
C ALA A 26 5.58 -13.35 22.72
N ALA A 27 4.72 -14.14 22.07
CA ALA A 27 3.98 -15.25 22.67
C ALA A 27 4.75 -16.59 22.65
N ILE A 28 5.87 -16.67 21.91
CA ILE A 28 6.68 -17.89 21.84
C ILE A 28 7.26 -18.22 23.21
N GLN A 29 6.86 -19.37 23.76
CA GLN A 29 7.47 -19.96 24.94
C GLN A 29 7.71 -21.45 24.71
N PRO A 30 8.96 -21.94 24.84
CA PRO A 30 9.22 -23.37 24.73
C PRO A 30 8.52 -24.13 25.87
N PRO A 31 8.04 -25.35 25.61
CA PRO A 31 7.25 -26.13 26.57
C PRO A 31 8.04 -26.53 27.82
N SER A 32 9.37 -26.67 27.74
CA SER A 32 10.23 -26.83 28.91
C SER A 32 11.53 -26.06 28.77
N SER A 33 11.79 -25.13 29.69
CA SER A 33 13.04 -24.38 29.80
C SER A 33 14.08 -25.08 30.69
N VAL A 34 13.71 -26.18 31.36
CA VAL A 34 14.56 -26.88 32.32
C VAL A 34 14.91 -28.25 31.76
N MET A 35 16.18 -28.41 31.38
CA MET A 35 16.73 -29.70 31.00
C MET A 35 16.75 -30.64 32.23
N PRO A 36 16.37 -31.91 32.11
CA PRO A 36 16.47 -32.87 33.21
C PRO A 36 17.89 -32.96 33.77
N GLU A 37 18.06 -32.99 35.10
CA GLU A 37 19.38 -33.03 35.76
C GLU A 37 20.18 -34.32 35.48
N GLN A 38 19.49 -35.39 35.05
CA GLN A 38 20.09 -36.70 34.83
C GLN A 38 20.83 -36.74 33.49
N ARG A 39 22.14 -37.01 33.52
CA ARG A 39 23.00 -37.12 32.33
C ARG A 39 22.92 -38.48 31.60
N ALA A 40 22.00 -39.35 32.00
CA ALA A 40 21.78 -40.65 31.36
C ALA A 40 20.55 -40.58 30.44
N PRO A 41 20.49 -41.37 29.34
CA PRO A 41 19.28 -41.49 28.54
C PRO A 41 18.17 -42.06 29.42
N THR A 42 17.16 -41.25 29.70
CA THR A 42 15.97 -41.63 30.46
C THR A 42 14.72 -41.30 29.65
N PRO A 43 13.59 -41.97 29.92
CA PRO A 43 12.32 -41.62 29.30
C PRO A 43 11.94 -40.14 29.49
N ASP A 44 12.36 -39.52 30.58
CA ASP A 44 12.13 -38.09 30.85
C ASP A 44 12.96 -37.19 29.91
N MET A 45 14.20 -37.59 29.58
CA MET A 45 15.02 -36.91 28.59
C MET A 45 14.44 -37.07 27.17
N ASP A 46 13.97 -38.27 26.82
CA ASP A 46 13.34 -38.54 25.52
C ASP A 46 12.05 -37.70 25.36
N ASN A 47 11.23 -37.61 26.40
CA ASN A 47 10.04 -36.77 26.42
C ASN A 47 10.38 -35.28 26.30
N TYR A 48 11.40 -34.80 27.03
CA TYR A 48 11.88 -33.42 26.93
C TYR A 48 12.34 -33.07 25.51
N ILE A 49 13.13 -33.95 24.89
CA ILE A 49 13.63 -33.78 23.52
C ILE A 49 12.47 -33.78 22.53
N ALA A 50 11.57 -34.75 22.60
CA ALA A 50 10.43 -34.86 21.69
C ALA A 50 9.50 -33.63 21.76
N GLN A 51 9.21 -33.14 22.96
CA GLN A 51 8.36 -31.95 23.16
C GLN A 51 9.02 -30.68 22.61
N ASN A 52 10.32 -30.49 22.87
CA ASN A 52 11.03 -29.31 22.37
C ASN A 52 11.25 -29.36 20.85
N LEU A 53 11.58 -30.53 20.28
CA LEU A 53 11.70 -30.69 18.82
C LEU A 53 10.36 -30.39 18.13
N GLY A 54 9.27 -30.99 18.60
CA GLY A 54 7.94 -30.72 18.05
C GLY A 54 7.52 -29.25 18.18
N PHE A 55 7.90 -28.59 19.28
CA PHE A 55 7.71 -27.15 19.42
C PHE A 55 8.52 -26.35 18.38
N PHE A 56 9.81 -26.63 18.20
CA PHE A 56 10.66 -25.90 17.26
C PHE A 56 10.25 -26.13 15.80
N GLU A 57 9.80 -27.32 15.43
CA GLU A 57 9.28 -27.61 14.09
C GLU A 57 8.01 -26.80 13.78
N ASN A 58 7.07 -26.79 14.73
CA ASN A 58 5.83 -26.00 14.60
C ASN A 58 6.12 -24.49 14.59
N LEU A 59 7.08 -24.06 15.40
CA LEU A 59 7.55 -22.69 15.45
C LEU A 59 8.14 -22.26 14.10
N GLN A 60 9.03 -23.08 13.55
CA GLN A 60 9.68 -22.81 12.27
C GLN A 60 8.65 -22.71 11.14
N SER A 61 7.69 -23.63 11.08
CA SER A 61 6.63 -23.62 10.08
C SER A 61 5.76 -22.36 10.17
N SER A 62 5.30 -22.03 11.38
CA SER A 62 4.44 -20.86 11.63
C SER A 62 5.18 -19.54 11.34
N TYR A 63 6.44 -19.43 11.77
CA TYR A 63 7.28 -18.28 11.48
C TYR A 63 7.53 -18.12 9.97
N ALA A 64 7.82 -19.20 9.26
CA ALA A 64 8.01 -19.17 7.81
C ALA A 64 6.74 -18.72 7.08
N SER A 65 5.57 -19.20 7.51
CA SER A 65 4.27 -18.79 6.97
C SER A 65 4.00 -17.29 7.18
N LEU A 66 4.17 -16.79 8.41
CA LEU A 66 3.98 -15.37 8.72
C LEU A 66 4.95 -14.48 7.93
N LYS A 67 6.21 -14.91 7.82
CA LYS A 67 7.22 -14.20 7.03
C LYS A 67 6.86 -14.14 5.55
N ALA A 68 6.37 -15.25 4.98
CA ALA A 68 5.91 -15.29 3.59
C ALA A 68 4.71 -14.36 3.35
N GLN A 69 3.77 -14.29 4.29
CA GLN A 69 2.63 -13.38 4.21
C GLN A 69 3.07 -11.91 4.22
N ILE A 70 4.00 -11.55 5.10
CA ILE A 70 4.56 -10.19 5.13
C ILE A 70 5.21 -9.84 3.79
N SER A 71 6.07 -10.70 3.26
CA SER A 71 6.72 -10.46 1.97
C SER A 71 5.73 -10.34 0.81
N ALA A 72 4.62 -11.09 0.84
CA ALA A 72 3.57 -10.97 -0.17
C ALA A 72 2.84 -9.62 -0.09
N VAL A 73 2.52 -9.16 1.12
CA VAL A 73 1.88 -7.86 1.34
C VAL A 73 2.82 -6.71 0.96
N GLU A 74 4.10 -6.80 1.27
CA GLU A 74 5.12 -5.81 0.86
C GLU A 74 5.18 -5.68 -0.66
N ALA A 75 5.19 -6.80 -1.38
CA ALA A 75 5.19 -6.80 -2.84
C ALA A 75 3.89 -6.21 -3.42
N GLU A 76 2.74 -6.49 -2.80
CA GLU A 76 1.44 -5.92 -3.21
C GLU A 76 1.42 -4.40 -3.01
N VAL A 77 1.93 -3.90 -1.88
CA VAL A 77 2.07 -2.47 -1.60
C VAL A 77 2.96 -1.80 -2.66
N GLU A 78 4.15 -2.33 -2.93
CA GLU A 78 5.08 -1.77 -3.91
C GLU A 78 4.47 -1.71 -5.31
N THR A 79 3.85 -2.80 -5.75
CA THR A 79 3.19 -2.89 -7.07
C THR A 79 2.07 -1.87 -7.19
N LYS A 80 1.27 -1.70 -6.14
CA LYS A 80 0.13 -0.79 -6.16
C LYS A 80 0.56 0.67 -6.11
N THR A 81 1.57 1.00 -5.31
CA THR A 81 2.13 2.35 -5.29
C THR A 81 2.74 2.74 -6.63
N ALA A 82 3.46 1.83 -7.29
CA ALA A 82 3.96 2.08 -8.65
C ALA A 82 2.81 2.36 -9.64
N GLY A 83 1.78 1.51 -9.65
CA GLY A 83 0.62 1.69 -10.54
C GLY A 83 -0.16 2.98 -10.25
N CYS A 84 -0.25 3.41 -8.99
CA CYS A 84 -0.91 4.66 -8.63
C CYS A 84 -0.10 5.89 -9.05
N ALA A 85 1.23 5.85 -8.95
CA ALA A 85 2.10 6.90 -9.46
C ALA A 85 1.97 7.08 -10.99
N GLU A 86 1.84 6.00 -11.74
CA GLU A 86 1.61 6.07 -13.20
C GLU A 86 0.29 6.77 -13.54
N VAL A 87 -0.79 6.45 -12.80
CA VAL A 87 -2.10 7.07 -13.00
C VAL A 87 -2.06 8.56 -12.66
N GLU A 88 -1.34 8.94 -11.60
CA GLU A 88 -1.18 10.34 -11.20
C GLU A 88 -0.47 11.16 -12.29
N VAL A 89 0.63 10.64 -12.85
CA VAL A 89 1.36 11.31 -13.96
C VAL A 89 0.45 11.52 -15.18
N VAL A 90 -0.33 10.52 -15.57
CA VAL A 90 -1.26 10.63 -16.71
C VAL A 90 -2.38 11.63 -16.43
N PHE A 91 -2.86 11.68 -15.18
CA PHE A 91 -3.89 12.64 -14.78
C PHE A 91 -3.35 14.08 -14.83
N ASP A 92 -2.15 14.31 -14.31
CA ASP A 92 -1.49 15.62 -14.29
C ASP A 92 -1.21 16.12 -15.71
N ASP A 93 -0.68 15.27 -16.59
CA ASP A 93 -0.44 15.61 -18.00
C ASP A 93 -1.73 16.05 -18.70
N LYS A 94 -2.81 15.28 -18.53
CA LYS A 94 -4.13 15.62 -19.09
C LYS A 94 -4.69 16.91 -18.49
N CYS A 95 -4.52 17.12 -17.18
CA CYS A 95 -5.00 18.33 -16.51
C CYS A 95 -4.30 19.58 -17.06
N CYS A 96 -2.97 19.52 -17.21
CA CYS A 96 -2.17 20.58 -17.83
C CYS A 96 -2.60 20.85 -19.27
N PHE A 97 -2.77 19.80 -20.08
CA PHE A 97 -3.26 19.92 -21.45
C PHE A 97 -4.63 20.62 -21.52
N TRP A 98 -5.60 20.14 -20.75
CA TRP A 98 -6.95 20.72 -20.72
C TRP A 98 -6.96 22.17 -20.27
N LYS A 99 -6.12 22.52 -19.29
CA LYS A 99 -5.97 23.92 -18.84
C LYS A 99 -5.52 24.82 -19.98
N THR A 100 -4.50 24.41 -20.74
CA THR A 100 -4.01 25.17 -21.91
C THR A 100 -5.10 25.32 -22.97
N GLU A 101 -5.82 24.25 -23.30
CA GLU A 101 -6.91 24.32 -24.29
C GLU A 101 -8.04 25.26 -23.86
N VAL A 102 -8.39 25.27 -22.57
CA VAL A 102 -9.39 26.21 -22.01
C VAL A 102 -8.89 27.65 -22.10
N GLU A 103 -7.61 27.92 -21.82
CA GLU A 103 -7.01 29.26 -21.96
C GLU A 103 -6.98 29.72 -23.42
N ASN A 104 -6.63 28.84 -24.35
CA ASN A 104 -6.67 29.11 -25.79
C ASN A 104 -8.09 29.44 -26.27
N ALA A 105 -9.07 28.64 -25.86
CA ALA A 105 -10.48 28.88 -26.19
C ALA A 105 -10.99 30.23 -25.68
N LYS A 106 -10.62 30.61 -24.44
CA LYS A 106 -10.95 31.93 -23.87
C LYS A 106 -10.34 33.06 -24.68
N SER A 107 -9.07 32.94 -25.06
CA SER A 107 -8.38 33.96 -25.87
C SER A 107 -9.02 34.12 -27.25
N ASN A 108 -9.29 33.01 -27.93
CA ASN A 108 -9.98 33.01 -29.23
C ASN A 108 -11.37 33.63 -29.16
N HIS A 109 -12.14 33.34 -28.10
CA HIS A 109 -13.44 33.97 -27.88
C HIS A 109 -13.32 35.48 -27.70
N LEU A 110 -12.34 35.95 -26.94
CA LEU A 110 -12.11 37.39 -26.70
C LEU A 110 -11.73 38.11 -28.00
N ASN A 111 -10.88 37.50 -28.82
CA ASN A 111 -10.48 38.06 -30.12
C ASN A 111 -11.70 38.15 -31.05
N CYS A 112 -12.45 37.05 -31.20
CA CYS A 112 -13.66 37.03 -32.02
C CYS A 112 -14.68 38.08 -31.58
N ARG A 113 -14.90 38.22 -30.27
CA ARG A 113 -15.79 39.26 -29.69
C ARG A 113 -15.28 40.67 -30.00
N THR A 114 -13.97 40.90 -29.89
CA THR A 114 -13.36 42.21 -30.16
C THR A 114 -13.51 42.58 -31.62
N GLU A 115 -13.20 41.64 -32.52
CA GLU A 115 -13.35 41.78 -33.97
C GLU A 115 -14.80 42.01 -34.39
N THR A 116 -15.76 41.29 -33.81
CA THR A 116 -17.18 41.55 -34.09
C THR A 116 -17.64 42.90 -33.54
N GLY A 117 -17.11 43.34 -32.39
CA GLY A 117 -17.39 44.66 -31.83
C GLY A 117 -16.85 45.81 -32.68
N THR A 118 -15.70 45.64 -33.33
CA THR A 118 -15.14 46.62 -34.27
C THR A 118 -15.85 46.60 -35.63
N LEU A 119 -16.24 45.43 -36.13
CA LEU A 119 -16.96 45.29 -37.40
C LEU A 119 -18.43 45.75 -37.32
N TYR A 120 -19.07 45.59 -36.15
CA TYR A 120 -20.48 45.89 -35.94
C TYR A 120 -20.71 46.73 -34.67
N PRO A 121 -20.27 48.00 -34.65
CA PRO A 121 -20.31 48.84 -33.45
C PRO A 121 -21.72 49.08 -32.91
N GLU A 122 -22.75 49.11 -33.78
CA GLU A 122 -24.15 49.33 -33.35
C GLU A 122 -24.77 48.16 -32.58
N ARG A 123 -24.21 46.94 -32.65
CA ARG A 123 -24.70 45.77 -31.88
C ARG A 123 -24.06 45.64 -30.50
N SER A 124 -23.05 46.47 -30.19
CA SER A 124 -22.26 46.37 -28.95
C SER A 124 -22.97 46.91 -27.70
N THR A 125 -24.12 47.59 -27.85
CA THR A 125 -24.86 48.23 -26.76
C THR A 125 -25.88 47.33 -26.06
N VAL A 126 -26.08 46.08 -26.50
CA VAL A 126 -26.93 45.14 -25.76
C VAL A 126 -26.16 44.60 -24.56
N ARG A 127 -26.24 45.33 -23.45
CA ARG A 127 -25.87 44.84 -22.11
C ARG A 127 -26.88 43.76 -21.69
N LEU A 128 -26.37 42.56 -21.40
CA LEU A 128 -27.02 41.60 -20.51
C LEU A 128 -26.64 41.95 -19.07
#